data_AF-L1Q8K4-F1
#
_entry.id   AF-L1Q8K4-F1
#
_cell.length_a   1.000
_cell.length_b   1.000
_cell.length_c   1.000
_cell.angle_alpha   90.00
_cell.angle_beta   90.00
_cell.angle_gamma   90.00
#
_symmetry.space_group_name_H-M   'P 1'
#
loop_
_entity.id
_entity.type
_entity.pdbx_description
1 polymer ?
#
loop_
_entity_poly.entity_id
_entity_poly.type
_entity_poly.pdbx_seq_one_letter_code
_entity_poly.pdbx_strand_id
1 'polypeptide(L)'
;MILDRNIKTSESNDNDSWEKISNKLEEEYLEVQEAIREADRAHIAEEIFDLLQVSIRALVLLTKEKFNIEQLNVRHNKKLVNRGWKEKKIINIFIKE
;
A
#
# COMPACT_ATOMS: atom_id res chain seq x y z
N MET A 1 6.07 3.38 5.24
CA MET A 1 6.07 3.79 6.67
C MET A 1 4.70 4.36 7.03
N ILE A 2 4.35 4.48 8.31
CA ILE A 2 3.22 5.35 8.70
C ILE A 2 3.80 6.77 8.79
N LEU A 3 3.26 7.71 8.01
CA LEU A 3 3.78 9.07 7.93
C LEU A 3 2.98 10.00 8.83
N ASP A 4 3.71 10.74 9.65
CA ASP A 4 3.19 11.92 10.35
C ASP A 4 2.99 13.07 9.34
N ARG A 5 2.62 14.25 9.83
CA ARG A 5 2.35 15.44 9.04
C ARG A 5 3.52 15.80 8.12
N ASN A 6 3.24 15.83 6.83
CA ASN A 6 4.08 16.40 5.81
C ASN A 6 4.19 17.92 6.00
N ILE A 7 5.41 18.43 6.18
CA ILE A 7 5.65 19.85 6.44
C ILE A 7 5.34 20.76 5.23
N LYS A 8 5.30 20.21 4.01
CA LYS A 8 5.03 20.96 2.78
C LYS A 8 3.55 20.94 2.41
N THR A 9 2.93 19.76 2.43
CA THR A 9 1.53 19.59 2.01
C THR A 9 0.54 19.63 3.17
N SER A 10 1.00 19.57 4.43
CA SER A 10 0.18 19.37 5.63
C SER A 10 -0.67 18.11 5.63
N GLU A 11 -0.44 17.19 4.70
CA GLU A 11 -1.06 15.86 4.68
C GLU A 11 -0.44 14.96 5.74
N SER A 12 -1.20 13.97 6.19
CA SER A 12 -0.73 12.96 7.14
C SER A 12 -1.54 11.70 6.94
N ASN A 13 -1.03 10.55 7.40
CA ASN A 13 -1.88 9.36 7.52
C ASN A 13 -3.08 9.59 8.48
N ASP A 14 -3.03 10.66 9.30
CA ASP A 14 -4.06 11.06 10.28
C ASP A 14 -5.29 11.77 9.74
N ASN A 15 -5.15 12.48 8.62
CA ASN A 15 -6.24 13.20 7.96
C ASN A 15 -6.59 12.60 6.59
N ASP A 16 -6.29 11.32 6.40
CA ASP A 16 -6.62 10.56 5.20
C ASP A 16 -8.13 10.30 5.09
N SER A 17 -8.59 10.10 3.86
CA SER A 17 -9.95 9.69 3.53
C SER A 17 -9.94 8.69 2.38
N TRP A 18 -10.98 7.86 2.25
CA TRP A 18 -11.11 6.91 1.15
C TRP A 18 -11.08 7.58 -0.23
N GLU A 19 -11.59 8.80 -0.35
CA GLU A 19 -11.51 9.60 -1.57
C GLU A 19 -10.07 9.97 -1.94
N LYS A 20 -9.30 10.50 -0.97
CA LYS A 20 -7.88 10.83 -1.19
C LYS A 20 -7.05 9.60 -1.54
N ILE A 21 -7.31 8.47 -0.85
CA ILE A 21 -6.67 7.19 -1.15
C ILE A 21 -7.01 6.73 -2.55
N SER A 22 -8.29 6.79 -2.96
CA SER A 22 -8.72 6.39 -4.30
C SER A 22 -8.02 7.21 -5.39
N ASN A 23 -7.98 8.53 -5.24
CA ASN A 23 -7.34 9.41 -6.21
C ASN A 23 -5.84 9.14 -6.32
N LYS A 24 -5.14 9.01 -5.18
CA LYS A 24 -3.70 8.74 -5.21
C LYS A 24 -3.39 7.32 -5.71
N LEU A 25 -4.22 6.32 -5.41
CA LEU A 25 -4.05 4.98 -6.00
C LEU A 25 -4.13 4.99 -7.53
N GLU A 26 -5.02 5.80 -8.11
CA GLU A 26 -5.12 5.94 -9.57
C GLU A 26 -3.89 6.65 -10.16
N GLU A 27 -3.43 7.72 -9.51
CA GLU A 27 -2.21 8.46 -9.88
C GLU A 27 -0.97 7.56 -9.91
N GLU A 28 -0.65 6.91 -8.78
CA GLU A 28 0.53 6.04 -8.66
C GLU A 28 0.46 4.83 -9.63
N TYR A 29 -0.75 4.32 -9.88
CA TYR A 29 -0.93 3.25 -10.87
C TYR A 29 -0.55 3.73 -12.27
N LEU A 30 -0.96 4.94 -12.66
CA LEU A 30 -0.62 5.51 -13.97
C LEU A 30 0.88 5.78 -14.10
N GLU A 31 1.53 6.26 -13.03
CA GLU A 31 2.98 6.49 -12.97
C GLU A 31 3.77 5.17 -13.11
N VAL A 32 3.38 4.11 -12.40
CA VAL A 32 3.94 2.76 -12.60
C VAL A 32 3.78 2.30 -14.06
N GLN A 33 2.60 2.52 -14.67
CA GLN A 33 2.38 2.13 -16.08
C GLN A 33 3.28 2.93 -17.03
N GLU A 34 3.51 4.22 -16.76
CA GLU A 34 4.42 5.06 -17.53
C GLU A 34 5.87 4.58 -17.42
N ALA A 35 6.37 4.38 -16.20
CA ALA A 35 7.72 3.87 -15.96
C ALA A 35 7.97 2.52 -16.65
N ILE A 36 6.96 1.63 -16.67
CA ILE A 36 7.02 0.35 -17.40
C ILE A 36 7.14 0.59 -18.91
N ARG A 37 6.36 1.51 -19.49
CA ARG A 37 6.42 1.84 -20.92
C ARG A 37 7.76 2.42 -21.33
N GLU A 38 8.37 3.23 -20.47
CA GLU A 38 9.70 3.82 -20.68
C GLU A 38 10.85 2.81 -20.48
N ALA A 39 10.55 1.62 -19.95
CA ALA A 39 11.51 0.57 -19.61
C ALA A 39 12.60 1.01 -18.61
N ASP A 40 12.38 2.08 -17.86
CA ASP A 40 13.29 2.57 -16.83
C ASP A 40 13.10 1.76 -15.53
N ARG A 41 14.09 0.93 -15.20
CA ARG A 41 14.03 0.06 -14.03
C ARG A 41 14.15 0.81 -12.71
N ALA A 42 14.84 1.94 -12.69
CA ALA A 42 14.95 2.76 -11.49
C ALA A 42 13.61 3.46 -11.23
N HIS A 43 13.04 4.07 -12.27
CA HIS A 43 11.73 4.69 -12.22
C HIS A 43 10.64 3.69 -11.79
N ILE A 44 10.61 2.49 -12.39
CA ILE A 44 9.66 1.44 -11.97
C ILE A 44 9.79 1.10 -10.49
N ALA A 45 11.02 1.05 -9.96
CA ALA A 45 11.23 0.73 -8.55
C ALA A 45 10.67 1.82 -7.63
N GLU A 46 10.88 3.09 -7.98
CA GLU A 46 10.35 4.26 -7.28
C GLU A 46 8.82 4.24 -7.24
N GLU A 47 8.18 4.17 -8.39
CA GLU A 47 6.71 4.20 -8.48
C GLU A 47 6.05 2.98 -7.80
N ILE A 48 6.71 1.82 -7.79
CA ILE A 48 6.22 0.66 -7.03
C ILE A 48 6.27 0.91 -5.52
N PHE A 49 7.29 1.61 -5.02
CA PHE A 49 7.36 1.98 -3.60
C PHE A 49 6.30 3.03 -3.25
N ASP A 50 6.00 3.96 -4.15
CA ASP A 50 4.97 4.98 -3.91
C ASP A 50 3.55 4.39 -3.94
N LEU A 51 3.25 3.49 -4.90
CA LEU A 51 2.03 2.69 -4.88
C LEU A 51 1.89 1.83 -3.59
N LEU A 52 3.00 1.24 -3.12
CA LEU A 52 3.03 0.51 -1.86
C LEU A 52 2.75 1.45 -0.66
N GLN A 53 3.27 2.68 -0.70
CA GLN A 53 3.06 3.67 0.35
C GLN A 53 1.59 4.10 0.43
N VAL A 54 0.88 4.25 -0.70
CA VAL A 54 -0.58 4.48 -0.69
C VAL A 54 -1.35 3.29 -0.13
N SER A 55 -0.92 2.06 -0.46
CA SER A 55 -1.51 0.85 0.13
C SER A 55 -1.33 0.80 1.65
N ILE A 56 -0.17 1.24 2.16
CA ILE A 56 0.07 1.37 3.61
C ILE A 56 -0.87 2.41 4.23
N ARG A 57 -1.08 3.57 3.59
CA ARG A 57 -2.04 4.59 4.07
C ARG A 57 -3.45 4.02 4.20
N ALA A 58 -3.90 3.23 3.23
CA ALA A 58 -5.19 2.54 3.29
C ALA A 58 -5.29 1.54 4.46
N LEU A 59 -4.23 0.77 4.72
CA LEU A 59 -4.18 -0.14 5.87
C LEU A 59 -4.24 0.62 7.20
N VAL A 60 -3.60 1.79 7.30
CA VAL A 60 -3.70 2.66 8.48
C VAL A 60 -5.12 3.16 8.68
N LEU A 61 -5.81 3.58 7.61
CA LEU A 61 -7.22 3.99 7.71
C LEU A 61 -8.11 2.84 8.23
N LEU A 62 -7.89 1.61 7.76
CA LEU A 62 -8.58 0.42 8.26
C LEU A 62 -8.29 0.14 9.74
N THR A 63 -7.06 0.38 10.23
CA THR A 63 -6.78 0.24 11.67
C THR A 63 -7.61 1.23 12.51
N LYS A 64 -7.84 2.45 12.03
CA LYS A 64 -8.67 3.46 12.70
C LYS A 64 -10.14 3.08 12.71
N GLU A 65 -10.58 2.40 11.66
CA GLU A 65 -11.88 1.76 11.58
C GLU A 65 -11.96 0.45 12.40
N LYS A 66 -10.94 0.14 13.21
CA LYS A 66 -10.85 -1.01 14.13
C LYS A 66 -10.78 -2.37 13.44
N PHE A 67 -10.36 -2.42 12.18
CA PHE A 67 -10.07 -3.69 11.52
C PHE A 67 -8.74 -4.28 12.02
N ASN A 68 -8.75 -5.60 12.26
CA ASN A 68 -7.53 -6.35 12.58
C ASN A 68 -6.78 -6.70 11.27
N ILE A 69 -5.74 -5.93 10.97
CA ILE A 69 -4.94 -6.07 9.74
C ILE A 69 -4.21 -7.42 9.68
N GLU A 70 -3.72 -7.93 10.81
CA GLU A 70 -3.06 -9.24 10.87
C GLU A 70 -4.03 -10.36 10.47
N GLN A 71 -5.25 -10.33 11.00
CA GLN A 71 -6.30 -11.29 10.64
C GLN A 71 -6.68 -11.18 9.15
N LEU A 72 -6.76 -9.96 8.61
CA LEU A 72 -7.02 -9.74 7.18
C LEU A 72 -5.90 -10.28 6.29
N ASN A 73 -4.64 -10.13 6.71
CA ASN A 73 -3.48 -10.70 6.00
C ASN A 73 -3.52 -12.23 6.01
N VAL A 74 -3.82 -12.86 7.16
CA VAL A 74 -4.01 -14.31 7.25
C VAL A 74 -5.15 -14.78 6.32
N ARG A 75 -6.27 -14.05 6.27
CA ARG A 75 -7.38 -14.36 5.35
C ARG A 75 -6.96 -14.26 3.89
N HIS A 76 -6.17 -13.25 3.53
CA HIS A 76 -5.63 -13.10 2.19
C HIS A 76 -4.69 -14.26 1.80
N ASN A 77 -3.75 -14.63 2.68
CA ASN A 77 -2.82 -15.73 2.42
C ASN A 77 -3.54 -17.07 2.26
N LYS A 78 -4.54 -17.37 3.10
CA LYS A 78 -5.41 -18.54 2.94
C LYS A 78 -6.11 -18.56 1.57
N LYS A 79 -6.58 -17.41 1.10
CA LYS A 79 -7.20 -17.27 -0.23
C LYS A 79 -6.21 -17.59 -1.35
N LEU A 80 -4.94 -17.19 -1.24
CA LEU A 80 -3.91 -17.54 -2.22
C LEU A 80 -3.59 -19.03 -2.22
N VAL A 81 -3.41 -19.64 -1.04
CA VAL A 81 -3.18 -21.08 -0.91
C VAL A 81 -4.35 -21.88 -1.51
N ASN A 82 -5.59 -21.48 -1.25
CA ASN A 82 -6.78 -22.11 -1.83
C ASN A 82 -6.87 -21.95 -3.36
N ARG A 83 -6.14 -21.01 -3.95
CA ARG A 83 -6.01 -20.82 -5.41
C ARG A 83 -4.85 -21.63 -6.00
N GLY A 84 -4.19 -22.47 -5.22
CA GLY A 84 -3.08 -23.32 -5.66
C GLY A 84 -1.71 -22.64 -5.59
N TRP A 85 -1.61 -21.43 -5.01
CA TRP A 85 -0.30 -20.82 -4.78
C TRP A 85 0.43 -21.51 -3.65
N LYS A 86 1.70 -21.84 -3.87
CA LYS A 86 2.63 -22.27 -2.83
C LYS A 86 3.61 -21.15 -2.57
N GLU A 87 3.68 -20.70 -1.33
CA GLU A 87 4.62 -19.68 -0.91
C GLU A 87 6.06 -20.19 -1.05
N LYS A 88 6.92 -19.39 -1.69
CA LYS A 88 8.37 -19.63 -1.74
C LYS A 88 9.09 -18.84 -0.64
N LYS A 89 8.58 -17.64 -0.34
CA LYS A 89 9.03 -16.70 0.68
C LYS A 89 7.83 -15.87 1.14
N ILE A 90 7.89 -15.31 2.35
CA ILE A 90 6.81 -14.52 2.95
C ILE A 90 7.32 -13.09 3.19
N ILE A 91 6.48 -12.10 2.88
CA ILE A 91 6.64 -10.72 3.33
C ILE A 91 5.64 -10.51 4.47
N ASN A 92 6.14 -10.18 5.66
CA ASN A 92 5.31 -9.86 6.81
C ASN A 92 5.07 -8.36 6.86
N ILE A 93 3.81 -7.95 6.90
CA ILE A 93 3.40 -6.57 7.17
C ILE A 93 2.85 -6.55 8.59
N PHE A 94 3.47 -5.76 9.46
CA PHE A 94 3.02 -5.54 10.83
C PHE A 94 3.11 -4.04 11.14
N ILE A 95 2.16 -3.54 11.91
CA ILE A 95 2.22 -2.18 12.48
C ILE A 95 2.68 -2.37 13.92
N LYS A 96 3.85 -1.82 14.26
CA LYS A 96 4.31 -1.76 15.65
C LYS A 96 3.76 -0.50 16.29
N GLU A 97 3.24 -0.63 17.50
CA GLU A 97 2.95 0.49 18.39
C GLU A 97 4.25 1.13 18.92
#